data_AF-A0ABD2MPX9-F1
#
_entry.id   AF-A0ABD2MPX9-F1
#
_cell.length_a   1.000
_cell.length_b   1.000
_cell.length_c   1.000
_cell.angle_alpha   90.00
_cell.angle_beta   90.00
_cell.angle_gamma   90.00
#
_symmetry.space_group_name_H-M   'P 1'
#
loop_
_entity.id
_entity.type
_entity.pdbx_description
1 polymer ?
#
loop_
_entity_poly.entity_id
_entity_poly.type
_entity_poly.pdbx_seq_one_letter_code
_entity_poly.pdbx_strand_id
1 'polypeptide(L)'
;MLLVNRDLSIYYNLQLYQGEGGELGTIQLLFSFSVMLKTMSEVNVKLGLKSVLSKIQQACAKREKECCEVNPRLVAVSKTKPVESIIEAYEEGQRHFGENYVQELEEKANNSLILESCKDIKWHFIGHLQGNKVNKVISIPNLYIVETVDSKKLANKLNNNWPQFGGVAKKLRVFIQINTSGEKEKNGILPSEVVDMVKYVTNDCPNLQLDGIMTIGQYGYNPADGPNPDFLKLLECRKNVCEALSLPLKDVEISMGMSDDFEQAVEMGSTNVRVGTAIFGYRPKKTSS
;
A
#
# COMPACT_ATOMS: atom_id res chain seq x y z
N MET A 1 1.43 3.33 -42.41
CA MET A 1 2.79 3.33 -42.99
C MET A 1 3.53 4.54 -42.45
N LEU A 2 4.26 4.37 -41.35
CA LEU A 2 5.26 5.30 -40.82
C LEU A 2 6.19 4.47 -39.93
N LEU A 3 7.47 4.78 -40.08
CA LEU A 3 8.60 3.88 -40.01
C LEU A 3 9.06 3.51 -38.60
N VAL A 4 9.64 2.31 -38.57
CA VAL A 4 10.19 1.55 -37.44
C VAL A 4 11.64 1.94 -37.18
N ASN A 5 12.00 1.96 -35.89
CA ASN A 5 13.32 1.78 -35.23
C ASN A 5 14.60 2.25 -35.93
N ARG A 6 15.43 3.00 -35.16
CA ARG A 6 16.87 2.74 -35.06
C ARG A 6 17.51 3.39 -33.83
N ASP A 7 18.10 2.51 -33.02
CA ASP A 7 19.28 2.62 -32.17
C ASP A 7 19.85 4.01 -31.83
N LEU A 8 19.89 4.30 -30.52
CA LEU A 8 20.75 5.33 -29.92
C LEU A 8 21.78 4.64 -29.01
N SER A 9 22.78 4.02 -29.63
CA SER A 9 24.05 3.68 -28.99
C SER A 9 24.92 4.95 -28.91
N ILE A 10 24.96 5.60 -27.74
CA ILE A 10 25.89 6.70 -27.49
C ILE A 10 27.25 6.07 -27.12
N TYR A 11 28.17 6.09 -28.09
CA TYR A 11 29.59 5.79 -27.87
C TYR A 11 30.23 6.91 -27.04
N TYR A 12 30.68 6.62 -25.82
CA TYR A 12 31.62 7.48 -25.09
C TYR A 12 33.04 6.93 -25.26
N ASN A 13 33.87 7.68 -25.98
CA ASN A 13 35.32 7.46 -26.05
C ASN A 13 35.96 7.80 -24.70
N LEU A 14 36.44 6.80 -23.96
CA LEU A 14 37.39 7.02 -22.85
C LEU A 14 38.82 6.86 -23.36
N GLN A 15 39.55 7.96 -23.37
CA GLN A 15 40.97 8.00 -23.66
C GLN A 15 41.74 7.53 -22.41
N LEU A 16 42.36 6.36 -22.50
CA LEU A 16 43.16 5.77 -21.42
C LEU A 16 44.40 6.63 -21.14
N TYR A 17 44.42 7.34 -20.02
CA TYR A 17 45.66 7.88 -19.45
C TYR A 17 46.36 6.73 -18.71
N GLN A 18 47.42 6.17 -19.31
CA GLN A 18 48.36 5.31 -18.61
C GLN A 18 49.28 6.20 -17.75
N GLY A 19 48.94 6.35 -16.47
CA GLY A 19 49.85 6.86 -15.44
C GLY A 19 50.14 5.74 -14.44
N GLU A 20 51.42 5.50 -14.18
CA GLU A 20 51.93 4.44 -13.30
C GLU A 20 51.31 4.52 -11.89
N GLY A 21 50.47 3.53 -11.55
CA GLY A 21 49.72 3.47 -10.28
C GLY A 21 48.42 2.66 -10.40
N GLY A 22 48.52 1.46 -11.00
CA GLY A 22 47.41 0.71 -11.60
C GLY A 22 46.40 0.01 -10.69
N GLU A 23 46.38 0.25 -9.38
CA GLU A 23 45.36 -0.31 -8.47
C GLU A 23 44.38 0.75 -7.93
N LEU A 24 44.87 1.94 -7.58
CA LEU A 24 44.03 3.01 -7.02
C LEU A 24 43.10 3.63 -8.08
N GLY A 25 43.60 3.82 -9.31
CA GLY A 25 42.81 4.40 -10.40
C GLY A 25 41.67 3.49 -10.87
N THR A 26 41.89 2.17 -10.90
CA THR A 26 40.91 1.14 -11.28
C THR A 26 39.83 0.98 -10.22
N ILE A 27 40.19 1.00 -8.92
CA ILE A 27 39.20 0.95 -7.83
C ILE A 27 38.33 2.21 -7.83
N GLN A 28 38.90 3.40 -8.02
CA GLN A 28 38.14 4.65 -8.06
C GLN A 28 37.22 4.73 -9.27
N LEU A 29 37.66 4.21 -10.43
CA LEU A 29 36.86 4.16 -11.65
C LEU A 29 35.73 3.14 -11.54
N LEU A 30 35.98 1.96 -10.95
CA LEU A 30 34.96 0.94 -10.67
C LEU A 30 33.95 1.40 -9.62
N PHE A 31 34.40 2.13 -8.59
CA PHE A 31 33.52 2.72 -7.60
C PHE A 31 32.66 3.82 -8.23
N SER A 32 33.25 4.69 -9.04
CA SER A 32 32.52 5.72 -9.79
C SER A 32 31.56 5.10 -10.80
N PHE A 33 31.94 4.04 -11.51
CA PHE A 33 31.06 3.31 -12.44
C PHE A 33 29.93 2.58 -11.71
N SER A 34 30.18 2.00 -10.54
CA SER A 34 29.16 1.37 -9.69
C SER A 34 28.15 2.40 -9.16
N VAL A 35 28.63 3.59 -8.77
CA VAL A 35 27.79 4.73 -8.37
C VAL A 35 27.06 5.34 -9.58
N MET A 36 27.66 5.34 -10.78
CA MET A 36 27.05 5.85 -12.02
C MET A 36 26.03 4.86 -12.62
N LEU A 37 26.27 3.55 -12.50
CA LEU A 37 25.31 2.50 -12.89
C LEU A 37 24.12 2.44 -11.91
N LYS A 38 24.33 2.73 -10.62
CA LYS A 38 23.24 2.96 -9.66
C LYS A 38 22.34 4.12 -10.10
N THR A 39 22.92 5.24 -10.52
CA THR A 39 22.15 6.45 -10.85
C THR A 39 21.37 6.40 -12.17
N MET A 40 21.61 5.45 -13.07
CA MET A 40 20.96 5.43 -14.40
C MET A 40 19.79 4.43 -14.55
N SER A 41 19.39 3.73 -13.49
CA SER A 41 18.17 2.88 -13.50
C SER A 41 17.32 2.96 -12.22
N GLU A 42 17.73 3.76 -11.24
CA GLU A 42 17.01 3.91 -9.98
C GLU A 42 15.77 4.79 -10.16
N VAL A 43 14.60 4.17 -9.93
CA VAL A 43 13.36 4.92 -9.74
C VAL A 43 13.57 5.87 -8.57
N ASN A 44 13.42 7.17 -8.81
CA ASN A 44 13.55 8.18 -7.78
C ASN A 44 12.29 8.16 -6.89
N VAL A 45 12.36 7.47 -5.76
CA VAL A 45 11.23 7.25 -4.84
C VAL A 45 10.72 8.60 -4.33
N LYS A 46 11.63 9.53 -4.03
CA LYS A 46 11.27 10.90 -3.63
C LYS A 46 10.42 11.63 -4.66
N LEU A 47 10.79 11.59 -5.95
CA LEU A 47 9.99 12.20 -7.03
C LEU A 47 8.65 11.50 -7.22
N GLY A 48 8.63 10.15 -7.19
CA GLY A 48 7.40 9.36 -7.27
C GLY A 48 6.42 9.69 -6.15
N LEU A 49 6.91 9.73 -4.90
CA LEU A 49 6.11 10.08 -3.73
C LEU A 49 5.54 11.50 -3.83
N LYS A 50 6.37 12.50 -4.18
CA LYS A 50 5.90 13.90 -4.34
C LYS A 50 4.85 14.03 -5.43
N SER A 51 5.03 13.33 -6.55
CA SER A 51 4.06 13.31 -7.64
C SER A 51 2.71 12.76 -7.18
N VAL A 52 2.72 11.62 -6.48
CA VAL A 52 1.49 11.00 -5.95
C VAL A 52 0.81 11.89 -4.91
N LEU A 53 1.55 12.48 -3.97
CA LEU A 53 0.98 13.38 -2.96
C LEU A 53 0.35 14.63 -3.60
N SER A 54 1.00 15.22 -4.61
CA SER A 54 0.44 16.35 -5.36
C SER A 54 -0.86 15.97 -6.08
N LYS A 55 -0.91 14.80 -6.72
CA LYS A 55 -2.12 14.27 -7.37
C LYS A 55 -3.26 14.01 -6.38
N ILE A 56 -2.95 13.45 -5.20
CA ILE A 56 -3.93 13.30 -4.12
C ILE A 56 -4.48 14.66 -3.70
N GLN A 57 -3.62 15.67 -3.51
CA GLN A 57 -4.06 17.01 -3.15
C GLN A 57 -4.97 17.64 -4.22
N GLN A 58 -4.65 17.46 -5.50
CA GLN A 58 -5.48 17.95 -6.61
C GLN A 58 -6.83 17.24 -6.68
N ALA A 59 -6.85 15.91 -6.48
CA ALA A 59 -8.07 15.13 -6.43
C ALA A 59 -8.95 15.50 -5.21
N CYS A 60 -8.36 15.83 -4.06
CA CYS A 60 -9.09 16.32 -2.89
C CYS A 60 -9.89 17.59 -3.18
N ALA A 61 -9.36 18.49 -4.01
CA ALA A 61 -10.03 19.74 -4.36
C ALA A 61 -11.31 19.54 -5.18
N LYS A 62 -11.53 18.35 -5.73
CA LYS A 62 -12.70 17.99 -6.54
C LYS A 62 -13.72 17.14 -5.76
N ARG A 63 -13.47 16.85 -4.49
CA ARG A 63 -14.38 16.05 -3.64
C ARG A 63 -15.69 16.78 -3.38
N GLU A 64 -16.76 15.99 -3.25
CA GLU A 64 -17.99 16.47 -2.63
C GLU A 64 -17.75 16.89 -1.17
N LYS A 65 -18.50 17.89 -0.69
CA LYS A 65 -18.27 18.52 0.63
C LYS A 65 -18.33 17.51 1.77
N GLU A 66 -19.22 16.52 1.66
CA GLU A 66 -19.44 15.45 2.62
C GLU A 66 -18.20 14.54 2.78
N CYS A 67 -17.31 14.51 1.79
CA CYS A 67 -16.07 13.74 1.79
C CYS A 67 -14.83 14.55 2.19
N CYS A 68 -14.99 15.86 2.45
CA CYS A 68 -13.89 16.76 2.82
C CYS A 68 -13.53 16.70 4.31
N GLU A 69 -14.35 16.08 5.17
CA GLU A 69 -14.08 15.97 6.60
C GLU A 69 -12.87 15.08 6.91
N VAL A 70 -12.53 14.14 6.01
CA VAL A 70 -11.43 13.20 6.20
C VAL A 70 -10.39 13.36 5.09
N ASN A 71 -9.19 13.81 5.46
CA ASN A 71 -8.05 13.85 4.56
C ASN A 71 -7.64 12.42 4.16
N PRO A 72 -7.48 12.12 2.86
CA PRO A 72 -7.05 10.80 2.44
C PRO A 72 -5.62 10.52 2.90
N ARG A 73 -5.43 9.29 3.35
CA ARG A 73 -4.15 8.71 3.69
C ARG A 73 -3.57 8.01 2.48
N LEU A 74 -2.32 8.34 2.14
CA LEU A 74 -1.53 7.55 1.22
C LEU A 74 -0.92 6.35 1.96
N VAL A 75 -1.22 5.14 1.51
CA VAL A 75 -0.55 3.91 1.91
C VAL A 75 0.45 3.54 0.81
N ALA A 76 1.74 3.74 1.06
CA ALA A 76 2.80 3.45 0.10
C ALA A 76 3.05 1.93 0.05
N VAL A 77 2.68 1.28 -1.05
CA VAL A 77 2.75 -0.18 -1.19
C VAL A 77 4.16 -0.59 -1.61
N SER A 78 4.94 -1.07 -0.64
CA SER A 78 6.36 -1.38 -0.77
C SER A 78 6.65 -2.86 -1.06
N LYS A 79 5.64 -3.68 -1.33
CA LYS A 79 5.82 -5.10 -1.68
C LYS A 79 6.84 -5.27 -2.81
N THR A 80 7.73 -6.25 -2.68
CA THR A 80 8.86 -6.54 -3.56
C THR A 80 9.93 -5.44 -3.68
N LYS A 81 9.85 -4.37 -2.87
CA LYS A 81 10.84 -3.27 -2.85
C LYS A 81 11.83 -3.45 -1.70
N PRO A 82 13.10 -3.06 -1.91
CA PRO A 82 14.13 -3.19 -0.90
C PRO A 82 13.91 -2.18 0.23
N VAL A 83 14.52 -2.41 1.40
CA VAL A 83 14.31 -1.59 2.60
C VAL A 83 14.80 -0.15 2.41
N GLU A 84 15.80 0.06 1.56
CA GLU A 84 16.36 1.36 1.21
C GLU A 84 15.30 2.27 0.58
N SER A 85 14.44 1.73 -0.29
CA SER A 85 13.34 2.50 -0.88
C SER A 85 12.29 2.90 0.16
N ILE A 86 12.10 2.10 1.20
CA ILE A 86 11.18 2.42 2.32
C ILE A 86 11.77 3.55 3.15
N ILE A 87 13.07 3.49 3.44
CA ILE A 87 13.80 4.53 4.17
C ILE A 87 13.77 5.85 3.40
N GLU A 88 14.03 5.84 2.09
CA GLU A 88 13.97 7.05 1.24
C GLU A 88 12.57 7.71 1.27
N ALA A 89 11.50 6.91 1.14
CA ALA A 89 10.14 7.44 1.26
C ALA A 89 9.84 7.97 2.67
N TYR A 90 10.34 7.28 3.70
CA TYR A 90 10.13 7.66 5.09
C TYR A 90 10.83 8.98 5.46
N GLU A 91 12.03 9.21 4.95
CA GLU A 91 12.77 10.48 5.11
C GLU A 91 12.03 11.68 4.50
N GLU A 92 11.24 11.44 3.45
CA GLU A 92 10.34 12.45 2.86
C GLU A 92 8.99 12.59 3.60
N GLY A 93 8.84 11.96 4.78
CA GLY A 93 7.68 12.10 5.65
C GLY A 93 6.60 11.02 5.49
N GLN A 94 6.77 10.04 4.59
CA GLN A 94 5.83 8.93 4.49
C GLN A 94 5.88 8.08 5.77
N ARG A 95 4.71 7.68 6.28
CA ARG A 95 4.61 6.83 7.48
C ARG A 95 3.82 5.57 7.27
N HIS A 96 2.83 5.58 6.39
CA HIS A 96 1.94 4.45 6.17
C HIS A 96 2.44 3.60 5.00
N PHE A 97 2.83 2.36 5.29
CA PHE A 97 3.38 1.44 4.29
C PHE A 97 2.55 0.17 4.23
N GLY A 98 2.27 -0.30 3.01
CA GLY A 98 1.44 -1.47 2.74
C GLY A 98 2.27 -2.66 2.28
N GLU A 99 2.09 -3.82 2.92
CA GLU A 99 2.69 -5.08 2.52
C GLU A 99 1.65 -6.16 2.24
N ASN A 100 1.93 -6.98 1.23
CA ASN A 100 1.02 -8.05 0.79
C ASN A 100 1.42 -9.43 1.32
N TYR A 101 2.70 -9.64 1.63
CA TYR A 101 3.23 -10.96 1.96
C TYR A 101 3.68 -10.98 3.42
N VAL A 102 3.16 -11.92 4.20
CA VAL A 102 3.43 -12.02 5.64
C VAL A 102 4.93 -12.12 5.92
N GLN A 103 5.64 -12.97 5.18
CA GLN A 103 7.07 -13.16 5.36
C GLN A 103 7.86 -11.90 5.01
N GLU A 104 7.50 -11.21 3.94
CA GLU A 104 8.17 -9.97 3.54
C GLU A 104 7.94 -8.85 4.58
N LEU A 105 6.73 -8.74 5.13
CA LEU A 105 6.44 -7.82 6.21
C LEU A 105 7.25 -8.16 7.48
N GLU A 106 7.32 -9.44 7.85
CA GLU A 106 8.11 -9.94 8.98
C GLU A 106 9.60 -9.62 8.82
N GLU A 107 10.17 -9.88 7.65
CA GLU A 107 11.56 -9.58 7.33
C GLU A 107 11.86 -8.07 7.36
N LYS A 108 10.99 -7.24 6.76
CA LYS A 108 11.16 -5.78 6.73
C LYS A 108 10.98 -5.14 8.09
N ALA A 109 9.94 -5.51 8.83
CA ALA A 109 9.63 -4.89 10.12
C ALA A 109 10.65 -5.24 11.21
N ASN A 110 11.36 -6.38 11.09
CA ASN A 110 12.45 -6.77 11.98
C ASN A 110 13.85 -6.42 11.42
N ASN A 111 13.93 -5.79 10.24
CA ASN A 111 15.21 -5.35 9.68
C ASN A 111 15.82 -4.25 10.56
N SER A 112 17.10 -4.37 10.90
CA SER A 112 17.77 -3.41 11.80
C SER A 112 17.73 -1.98 11.28
N LEU A 113 17.88 -1.76 9.97
CA LEU A 113 17.82 -0.43 9.37
C LEU A 113 16.42 0.19 9.51
N ILE A 114 15.36 -0.61 9.34
CA ILE A 114 13.99 -0.15 9.54
C ILE A 114 13.73 0.18 11.01
N LEU A 115 14.17 -0.67 11.93
CA LEU A 115 13.99 -0.45 13.37
C LEU A 115 14.73 0.81 13.86
N GLU A 116 15.90 1.10 13.30
CA GLU A 116 16.71 2.26 13.67
C GLU A 116 16.20 3.56 13.01
N SER A 117 15.93 3.53 11.71
CA SER A 117 15.61 4.72 10.91
C SER A 117 14.11 5.04 10.88
N CYS A 118 13.23 4.05 10.98
CA CYS A 118 11.79 4.18 10.73
C CYS A 118 10.93 3.94 11.98
N LYS A 119 11.27 4.60 13.10
CA LYS A 119 10.72 4.32 14.44
C LYS A 119 9.21 4.43 14.58
N ASP A 120 8.57 5.33 13.83
CA ASP A 120 7.11 5.56 13.84
C ASP A 120 6.42 5.11 12.55
N ILE A 121 7.05 4.21 11.80
CA ILE A 121 6.44 3.55 10.63
C ILE A 121 5.12 2.89 11.03
N LYS A 122 4.14 2.92 10.14
CA LYS A 122 2.81 2.34 10.35
C LYS A 122 2.58 1.29 9.28
N TRP A 123 2.67 0.02 9.67
CA TRP A 123 2.48 -1.09 8.75
C TRP A 123 1.00 -1.40 8.55
N HIS A 124 0.60 -1.42 7.29
CA HIS A 124 -0.69 -1.89 6.82
C HIS A 124 -0.48 -3.28 6.21
N PHE A 125 -1.17 -4.29 6.74
CA PHE A 125 -1.24 -5.57 6.05
C PHE A 125 -2.42 -5.56 5.09
N ILE A 126 -2.13 -5.60 3.79
CA ILE A 126 -3.11 -5.44 2.70
C ILE A 126 -3.17 -6.65 1.76
N GLY A 127 -2.51 -7.76 2.13
CA GLY A 127 -2.58 -9.04 1.44
C GLY A 127 -3.59 -10.00 2.06
N HIS A 128 -3.89 -11.10 1.39
CA HIS A 128 -4.78 -12.12 1.96
C HIS A 128 -4.15 -12.76 3.20
N LEU A 129 -4.85 -12.70 4.34
CA LEU A 129 -4.36 -13.22 5.62
C LEU A 129 -4.89 -14.62 5.89
N GLN A 130 -4.04 -15.62 5.66
CA GLN A 130 -4.36 -16.99 6.05
C GLN A 130 -4.38 -17.14 7.57
N GLY A 131 -5.37 -17.87 8.08
CA GLY A 131 -5.59 -18.00 9.52
C GLY A 131 -4.46 -18.69 10.31
N ASN A 132 -3.51 -19.37 9.67
CA ASN A 132 -2.30 -19.94 10.31
C ASN A 132 -1.12 -18.94 10.36
N LYS A 133 -1.25 -17.79 9.69
CA LYS A 133 -0.24 -16.73 9.65
C LYS A 133 -0.60 -15.51 10.51
N VAL A 134 -1.78 -15.52 11.14
CA VAL A 134 -2.27 -14.43 12.01
C VAL A 134 -1.22 -14.01 13.03
N ASN A 135 -0.67 -14.96 13.81
CA ASN A 135 0.29 -14.64 14.87
C ASN A 135 1.55 -13.93 14.36
N LYS A 136 2.02 -14.30 13.15
CA LYS A 136 3.18 -13.63 12.52
C LYS A 136 2.89 -12.19 12.15
N VAL A 137 1.66 -11.88 11.70
CA VAL A 137 1.27 -10.51 11.34
C VAL A 137 1.04 -9.67 12.58
N ILE A 138 0.32 -10.18 13.58
CA ILE A 138 0.00 -9.38 14.78
C ILE A 138 1.19 -9.19 15.72
N SER A 139 2.26 -9.98 15.58
CA SER A 139 3.52 -9.77 16.31
C SER A 139 4.42 -8.70 15.68
N ILE A 140 4.04 -8.12 14.53
CA ILE A 140 4.84 -7.13 13.82
C ILE A 140 4.94 -5.84 14.65
N PRO A 141 6.15 -5.34 14.95
CA PRO A 141 6.31 -4.06 15.62
C PRO A 141 5.71 -2.95 14.76
N ASN A 142 4.98 -2.04 15.39
CA ASN A 142 4.25 -0.96 14.73
C ASN A 142 3.26 -1.44 13.64
N LEU A 143 2.68 -2.64 13.78
CA LEU A 143 1.48 -2.98 13.02
C LEU A 143 0.39 -1.95 13.32
N TYR A 144 -0.03 -1.24 12.27
CA TYR A 144 -1.04 -0.21 12.38
C TYR A 144 -2.44 -0.77 12.12
N ILE A 145 -2.64 -1.53 11.04
CA ILE A 145 -3.95 -2.04 10.63
C ILE A 145 -3.84 -3.30 9.77
N VAL A 146 -4.82 -4.20 9.87
CA VAL A 146 -5.05 -5.30 8.92
C VAL A 146 -6.27 -4.96 8.07
N GLU A 147 -6.08 -4.74 6.77
CA GLU A 147 -7.16 -4.26 5.90
C GLU A 147 -7.99 -5.38 5.23
N THR A 148 -7.59 -6.64 5.44
CA THR A 148 -8.05 -7.79 4.65
C THR A 148 -8.89 -8.79 5.44
N VAL A 149 -9.62 -8.33 6.46
CA VAL A 149 -10.52 -9.21 7.22
C VAL A 149 -11.73 -9.55 6.35
N ASP A 150 -11.85 -10.80 5.94
CA ASP A 150 -12.86 -11.27 4.98
C ASP A 150 -13.79 -12.36 5.54
N SER A 151 -13.70 -12.67 6.83
CA SER A 151 -14.53 -13.70 7.45
C SER A 151 -14.59 -13.58 8.98
N LYS A 152 -15.69 -14.03 9.57
CA LYS A 152 -15.83 -14.17 11.03
C LYS A 152 -14.74 -15.04 11.64
N LYS A 153 -14.33 -16.09 10.93
CA LYS A 153 -13.23 -16.99 11.34
C LYS A 153 -11.90 -16.24 11.48
N LEU A 154 -11.57 -15.37 10.51
CA LEU A 154 -10.36 -14.56 10.57
C LEU A 154 -10.45 -13.49 11.68
N ALA A 155 -11.60 -12.80 11.79
CA ALA A 155 -11.85 -11.84 12.86
C ALA A 155 -11.67 -12.47 14.26
N ASN A 156 -12.25 -13.64 14.51
CA ASN A 156 -12.10 -14.36 15.77
C ASN A 156 -10.65 -14.72 16.06
N LYS A 157 -9.90 -15.16 15.05
CA LYS A 157 -8.48 -15.48 15.22
C LYS A 157 -7.66 -14.24 15.59
N LEU A 158 -7.89 -13.12 14.91
CA LEU A 158 -7.23 -11.85 15.24
C LEU A 158 -7.60 -11.42 16.67
N ASN A 159 -8.90 -11.40 16.99
CA ASN A 159 -9.42 -11.02 18.29
C ASN A 159 -8.84 -11.86 19.44
N ASN A 160 -8.81 -13.19 19.28
CA ASN A 160 -8.42 -14.10 20.36
C ASN A 160 -6.89 -14.12 20.58
N ASN A 161 -6.10 -13.82 19.54
CA ASN A 161 -4.63 -13.83 19.66
C ASN A 161 -4.05 -12.43 19.96
N TRP A 162 -4.76 -11.34 19.63
CA TRP A 162 -4.26 -9.98 19.85
C TRP A 162 -3.78 -9.67 21.27
N PRO A 163 -4.45 -10.11 22.36
CA PRO A 163 -3.99 -9.86 23.73
C PRO A 163 -2.57 -10.35 24.05
N GLN A 164 -2.05 -11.32 23.28
CA GLN A 164 -0.69 -11.84 23.46
C GLN A 164 0.41 -10.88 22.94
N PHE A 165 0.05 -9.91 22.09
CA PHE A 165 1.01 -9.07 21.36
C PHE A 165 0.74 -7.56 21.50
N GLY A 166 -0.53 -7.15 21.59
CA GLY A 166 -0.94 -5.74 21.47
C GLY A 166 -0.68 -4.85 22.68
N GLY A 167 -0.23 -5.43 23.80
CA GLY A 167 -0.32 -4.78 25.11
C GLY A 167 -1.78 -4.63 25.54
N VAL A 168 -2.04 -4.67 26.85
CA VAL A 168 -3.40 -4.79 27.42
C VAL A 168 -4.35 -3.61 27.05
N ALA A 169 -3.84 -2.52 26.46
CA ALA A 169 -4.60 -1.26 26.29
C ALA A 169 -4.92 -0.84 24.83
N LYS A 170 -4.35 -1.44 23.78
CA LYS A 170 -4.65 -1.04 22.38
C LYS A 170 -5.44 -2.13 21.68
N LYS A 171 -6.51 -1.76 20.96
CA LYS A 171 -7.22 -2.67 20.06
C LYS A 171 -6.51 -2.77 18.71
N LEU A 172 -6.57 -3.93 18.06
CA LEU A 172 -6.08 -4.08 16.69
C LEU A 172 -7.04 -3.41 15.72
N ARG A 173 -6.55 -2.44 14.96
CA ARG A 173 -7.32 -1.80 13.91
C ARG A 173 -7.53 -2.76 12.75
N VAL A 174 -8.73 -2.79 12.20
CA VAL A 174 -9.08 -3.64 11.05
C VAL A 174 -9.97 -2.91 10.05
N PHE A 175 -9.82 -3.26 8.77
CA PHE A 175 -10.88 -3.08 7.77
C PHE A 175 -11.48 -4.42 7.37
N ILE A 176 -12.75 -4.36 6.96
CA ILE A 176 -13.43 -5.49 6.32
C ILE A 176 -13.22 -5.42 4.81
N GLN A 177 -12.67 -6.49 4.22
CA GLN A 177 -12.51 -6.60 2.77
C GLN A 177 -13.80 -7.08 2.13
N ILE A 178 -14.27 -6.35 1.12
CA ILE A 178 -15.50 -6.62 0.37
C ILE A 178 -15.13 -6.91 -1.08
N ASN A 179 -15.68 -7.99 -1.62
CA ASN A 179 -15.58 -8.30 -3.05
C ASN A 179 -16.64 -7.52 -3.82
N THR A 180 -16.29 -6.30 -4.27
CA THR A 180 -17.20 -5.44 -5.04
C THR A 180 -17.32 -5.83 -6.51
N SER A 181 -16.35 -6.59 -7.05
CA SER A 181 -16.30 -6.90 -8.48
C SER A 181 -17.12 -8.14 -8.86
N GLY A 182 -17.54 -8.95 -7.87
CA GLY A 182 -18.33 -10.16 -8.08
C GLY A 182 -17.56 -11.33 -8.69
N GLU A 183 -16.24 -11.20 -8.86
CA GLU A 183 -15.39 -12.27 -9.38
C GLU A 183 -15.17 -13.32 -8.27
N LYS A 184 -15.60 -14.56 -8.51
CA LYS A 184 -15.57 -15.63 -7.49
C LYS A 184 -14.18 -15.96 -6.95
N GLU A 185 -13.14 -15.71 -7.74
CA GLU A 185 -11.74 -15.98 -7.38
C GLU A 185 -11.14 -14.91 -6.45
N LYS A 186 -11.85 -13.79 -6.21
CA LYS A 186 -11.37 -12.71 -5.35
C LYS A 186 -11.83 -12.89 -3.90
N ASN A 187 -10.90 -12.65 -2.99
CA ASN A 187 -11.17 -12.60 -1.55
C ASN A 187 -12.08 -11.42 -1.19
N GLY A 188 -12.74 -11.54 -0.04
CA GLY A 188 -13.66 -10.54 0.49
C GLY A 188 -15.06 -11.12 0.63
N ILE A 189 -15.81 -10.58 1.59
CA ILE A 189 -17.22 -10.91 1.76
C ILE A 189 -18.06 -10.30 0.64
N LEU A 190 -19.27 -10.81 0.44
CA LEU A 190 -20.21 -10.19 -0.47
C LEU A 190 -20.70 -8.84 0.09
N PRO A 191 -21.01 -7.85 -0.78
CA PRO A 191 -21.61 -6.58 -0.34
C PRO A 191 -22.84 -6.74 0.55
N SER A 192 -23.66 -7.78 0.32
CA SER A 192 -24.85 -8.09 1.12
C SER A 192 -24.54 -8.52 2.55
N GLU A 193 -23.32 -8.98 2.84
CA GLU A 193 -22.91 -9.51 4.15
C GLU A 193 -22.23 -8.45 5.04
N VAL A 194 -21.98 -7.25 4.50
CA VAL A 194 -21.14 -6.23 5.16
C VAL A 194 -21.71 -5.77 6.50
N VAL A 195 -23.02 -5.52 6.58
CA VAL A 195 -23.66 -5.04 7.81
C VAL A 195 -23.55 -6.10 8.92
N ASP A 196 -23.80 -7.36 8.59
CA ASP A 196 -23.71 -8.47 9.54
C ASP A 196 -22.27 -8.71 10.00
N MET A 197 -21.29 -8.59 9.10
CA MET A 197 -19.88 -8.72 9.44
C MET A 197 -19.41 -7.57 10.34
N VAL A 198 -19.81 -6.33 10.05
CA VAL A 198 -19.47 -5.16 10.87
C VAL A 198 -20.09 -5.28 12.27
N LYS A 199 -21.38 -5.62 12.37
CA LYS A 199 -22.02 -5.86 13.68
C LYS A 199 -21.30 -6.94 14.48
N TYR A 200 -20.91 -8.03 13.83
CA TYR A 200 -20.15 -9.11 14.46
C TYR A 200 -18.81 -8.63 15.02
N VAL A 201 -18.01 -7.92 14.23
CA VAL A 201 -16.72 -7.40 14.70
C VAL A 201 -16.90 -6.40 15.84
N THR A 202 -17.85 -5.49 15.74
CA THR A 202 -18.09 -4.46 16.78
C THR A 202 -18.57 -5.07 18.10
N ASN A 203 -19.44 -6.08 18.06
CA ASN A 203 -20.07 -6.64 19.26
C ASN A 203 -19.30 -7.82 19.87
N ASP A 204 -18.73 -8.68 19.02
CA ASP A 204 -18.18 -9.97 19.45
C ASP A 204 -16.65 -10.01 19.45
N CYS A 205 -15.98 -8.98 18.91
CA CYS A 205 -14.52 -8.91 18.86
C CYS A 205 -13.96 -7.71 19.69
N PRO A 206 -13.97 -7.77 21.03
CA PRO A 206 -13.61 -6.64 21.89
C PRO A 206 -12.16 -6.17 21.73
N ASN A 207 -11.26 -7.02 21.23
CA ASN A 207 -9.86 -6.70 20.98
C ASN A 207 -9.61 -6.08 19.60
N LEU A 208 -10.65 -5.99 18.76
CA LEU A 208 -10.59 -5.34 17.45
C LEU A 208 -11.25 -3.97 17.49
N GLN A 209 -10.68 -3.04 16.73
CA GLN A 209 -11.25 -1.75 16.41
C GLN A 209 -11.55 -1.75 14.92
N LEU A 210 -12.83 -1.75 14.56
CA LEU A 210 -13.24 -1.55 13.19
C LEU A 210 -13.05 -0.08 12.83
N ASP A 211 -12.19 0.19 11.85
CA ASP A 211 -12.00 1.55 11.36
C ASP A 211 -12.73 1.82 10.04
N GLY A 212 -13.12 0.78 9.30
CA GLY A 212 -13.57 0.96 7.93
C GLY A 212 -13.71 -0.32 7.10
N ILE A 213 -13.88 -0.12 5.81
CA ILE A 213 -14.06 -1.18 4.81
C ILE A 213 -13.09 -0.98 3.64
N MET A 214 -12.77 -2.05 2.93
CA MET A 214 -11.77 -2.08 1.88
C MET A 214 -12.28 -2.84 0.67
N THR A 215 -11.93 -2.38 -0.55
CA THR A 215 -12.03 -3.20 -1.76
C THR A 215 -10.76 -3.13 -2.58
N ILE A 216 -10.45 -4.24 -3.26
CA ILE A 216 -9.45 -4.28 -4.33
C ILE A 216 -10.05 -3.78 -5.65
N GLY A 217 -11.36 -3.99 -5.87
CA GLY A 217 -12.05 -3.70 -7.12
C GLY A 217 -11.68 -4.64 -8.28
N GLN A 218 -12.25 -4.40 -9.45
CA GLN A 218 -11.88 -5.02 -10.71
C GLN A 218 -10.53 -4.49 -11.20
N TYR A 219 -9.70 -5.36 -11.78
CA TYR A 219 -8.45 -4.91 -12.36
C TYR A 219 -8.70 -4.23 -13.71
N GLY A 220 -8.05 -3.09 -13.95
CA GLY A 220 -8.05 -2.46 -15.27
C GLY A 220 -9.33 -1.71 -15.64
N TYR A 221 -10.14 -1.29 -14.66
CA TYR A 221 -11.19 -0.31 -14.94
C TYR A 221 -10.54 0.98 -15.46
N ASN A 222 -11.03 1.48 -16.59
CA ASN A 222 -10.53 2.72 -17.18
C ASN A 222 -11.33 3.91 -16.61
N PRO A 223 -10.71 4.85 -15.89
CA PRO A 223 -11.40 6.01 -15.33
C PRO A 223 -12.10 6.89 -16.40
N ALA A 224 -11.72 6.78 -17.67
CA ALA A 224 -12.40 7.48 -18.77
C ALA A 224 -13.80 6.91 -19.10
N ASP A 225 -14.11 5.69 -18.66
CA ASP A 225 -15.41 5.03 -18.90
C ASP A 225 -16.50 5.49 -17.90
N GLY A 226 -16.16 6.37 -16.97
CA GLY A 226 -17.06 6.93 -15.95
C GLY A 226 -16.62 6.62 -14.52
N PRO A 227 -17.53 6.77 -13.53
CA PRO A 227 -17.23 6.41 -12.15
C PRO A 227 -17.05 4.91 -11.99
N ASN A 228 -15.96 4.50 -11.33
CA ASN A 228 -15.68 3.09 -11.09
C ASN A 228 -16.83 2.40 -10.32
N PRO A 229 -17.45 1.34 -10.89
CA PRO A 229 -18.59 0.66 -10.29
C PRO A 229 -18.23 -0.01 -8.95
N ASP A 230 -16.99 -0.45 -8.77
CA ASP A 230 -16.52 -1.02 -7.50
C ASP A 230 -16.49 0.03 -6.38
N PHE A 231 -16.08 1.25 -6.69
CA PHE A 231 -16.05 2.35 -5.73
C PHE A 231 -17.46 2.78 -5.35
N LEU A 232 -18.38 2.85 -6.32
CA LEU A 232 -19.80 3.10 -6.05
C LEU A 232 -20.39 2.02 -5.14
N LYS A 233 -20.09 0.75 -5.39
CA LYS A 233 -20.55 -0.36 -4.55
C LYS A 233 -19.98 -0.29 -3.14
N LEU A 234 -18.72 0.11 -2.97
CA LEU A 234 -18.12 0.28 -1.65
C LEU A 234 -18.75 1.47 -0.89
N LEU A 235 -19.05 2.58 -1.58
CA LEU A 235 -19.75 3.73 -1.00
C LEU A 235 -21.16 3.35 -0.51
N GLU A 236 -21.89 2.54 -1.29
CA GLU A 236 -23.18 1.96 -0.89
C GLU A 236 -23.03 1.10 0.38
N CYS A 237 -22.02 0.23 0.42
CA CYS A 237 -21.72 -0.58 1.61
C CYS A 237 -21.44 0.30 2.84
N ARG A 238 -20.65 1.37 2.70
CA ARG A 238 -20.37 2.32 3.79
C ARG A 238 -21.66 2.96 4.30
N LYS A 239 -22.53 3.43 3.41
CA LYS A 239 -23.83 4.02 3.77
C LYS A 239 -24.68 3.03 4.56
N ASN A 240 -24.83 1.81 4.06
CA ASN A 240 -25.61 0.75 4.72
C ASN A 240 -25.05 0.43 6.12
N VAL A 241 -23.73 0.38 6.29
CA VAL A 241 -23.07 0.19 7.60
C VAL A 241 -23.37 1.36 8.53
N CYS A 242 -23.20 2.59 8.05
CA CYS A 242 -23.43 3.79 8.84
C CYS A 242 -24.88 3.91 9.31
N GLU A 243 -25.85 3.65 8.43
CA GLU A 243 -27.28 3.64 8.77
C GLU A 243 -27.61 2.54 9.77
N ALA A 244 -27.15 1.31 9.53
CA ALA A 244 -27.48 0.16 10.37
C ALA A 244 -26.88 0.23 11.78
N LEU A 245 -25.79 0.98 11.97
CA LEU A 245 -25.12 1.18 13.27
C LEU A 245 -25.29 2.60 13.82
N SER A 246 -26.00 3.49 13.12
CA SER A 246 -26.12 4.92 13.47
C SER A 246 -24.76 5.62 13.63
N LEU A 247 -23.81 5.32 12.75
CA LEU A 247 -22.47 5.91 12.73
C LEU A 247 -22.40 7.09 11.75
N PRO A 248 -21.67 8.17 12.09
CA PRO A 248 -21.28 9.19 11.12
C PRO A 248 -20.43 8.61 9.98
N LEU A 249 -20.63 9.08 8.74
CA LEU A 249 -19.85 8.63 7.57
C LEU A 249 -18.32 8.79 7.73
N LYS A 250 -17.88 9.81 8.49
CA LYS A 250 -16.47 10.09 8.78
C LYS A 250 -15.82 9.04 9.69
N ASP A 251 -16.60 8.28 10.45
CA ASP A 251 -16.10 7.28 11.39
C ASP A 251 -15.91 5.90 10.72
N VAL A 252 -16.32 5.76 9.45
CA VAL A 252 -16.11 4.56 8.64
C VAL A 252 -15.20 4.91 7.46
N GLU A 253 -13.91 4.65 7.62
CA GLU A 253 -12.89 4.80 6.57
C GLU A 253 -13.20 3.87 5.38
N ILE A 254 -12.80 4.29 4.18
CA ILE A 254 -12.88 3.48 2.96
C ILE A 254 -11.52 3.40 2.29
N SER A 255 -11.02 2.18 2.13
CA SER A 255 -9.76 1.87 1.47
C SER A 255 -10.02 1.36 0.06
N MET A 256 -9.81 2.22 -0.92
CA MET A 256 -10.00 1.92 -2.35
C MET A 256 -9.14 2.86 -3.19
N GLY A 257 -8.75 2.42 -4.38
CA GLY A 257 -7.83 3.13 -5.26
C GLY A 257 -6.38 2.66 -5.14
N MET A 258 -5.79 2.37 -6.29
CA MET A 258 -4.42 1.92 -6.51
C MET A 258 -3.73 2.81 -7.54
N SER A 259 -2.53 2.46 -7.99
CA SER A 259 -1.70 3.35 -8.84
C SER A 259 -2.41 3.88 -10.09
N ASP A 260 -3.36 3.13 -10.66
CA ASP A 260 -4.01 3.48 -11.93
C ASP A 260 -5.31 4.29 -11.75
N ASP A 261 -5.91 4.28 -10.56
CA ASP A 261 -7.25 4.83 -10.31
C ASP A 261 -7.38 5.59 -8.97
N PHE A 262 -6.29 5.81 -8.23
CA PHE A 262 -6.35 6.49 -6.93
C PHE A 262 -6.86 7.92 -7.00
N GLU A 263 -6.62 8.64 -8.10
CA GLU A 263 -7.12 10.01 -8.29
C GLU A 263 -8.66 10.00 -8.29
N GLN A 264 -9.28 9.14 -9.10
CA GLN A 264 -10.73 8.97 -9.12
C GLN A 264 -11.25 8.43 -7.77
N ALA A 265 -10.55 7.49 -7.14
CA ALA A 265 -10.93 7.00 -5.81
C ALA A 265 -10.96 8.13 -4.77
N VAL A 266 -9.98 9.05 -4.79
CA VAL A 266 -9.93 10.22 -3.92
C VAL A 266 -11.08 11.16 -4.24
N GLU A 267 -11.37 11.46 -5.50
CA GLU A 267 -12.50 12.30 -5.93
C GLU A 267 -13.84 11.73 -5.40
N MET A 268 -13.98 10.40 -5.42
CA MET A 268 -15.14 9.67 -4.92
C MET A 268 -15.15 9.44 -3.40
N GLY A 269 -14.21 10.02 -2.66
CA GLY A 269 -14.22 10.05 -1.19
C GLY A 269 -13.38 8.99 -0.48
N SER A 270 -12.50 8.25 -1.18
CA SER A 270 -11.58 7.29 -0.56
C SER A 270 -10.79 7.92 0.60
N THR A 271 -10.73 7.29 1.76
CA THR A 271 -9.92 7.79 2.88
C THR A 271 -8.55 7.13 2.94
N ASN A 272 -8.34 6.03 2.20
CA ASN A 272 -7.06 5.36 2.07
C ASN A 272 -6.84 4.93 0.61
N VAL A 273 -5.77 5.43 -0.01
CA VAL A 273 -5.32 4.98 -1.34
C VAL A 273 -4.01 4.22 -1.25
N ARG A 274 -3.91 3.10 -1.97
CA ARG A 274 -2.81 2.13 -1.85
C ARG A 274 -1.96 2.17 -3.11
N VAL A 275 -0.93 3.00 -3.12
CA VAL A 275 -0.13 3.30 -4.33
C VAL A 275 1.26 2.69 -4.23
N GLY A 276 1.66 1.92 -5.25
CA GLY A 276 2.94 1.23 -5.29
C GLY A 276 3.79 1.66 -6.49
N THR A 277 3.40 1.22 -7.69
CA THR A 277 4.13 1.45 -8.94
C THR A 277 4.41 2.93 -9.21
N ALA A 278 3.47 3.83 -8.91
CA ALA A 278 3.69 5.26 -9.13
C ALA A 278 4.73 5.89 -8.19
N ILE A 279 5.05 5.23 -7.06
CA ILE A 279 6.06 5.69 -6.08
C ILE A 279 7.39 4.98 -6.33
N PHE A 280 7.37 3.66 -6.37
CA PHE A 280 8.58 2.82 -6.36
C PHE A 280 8.94 2.27 -7.75
N GLY A 281 8.14 2.58 -8.77
CA GLY A 281 8.28 2.07 -10.13
C GLY A 281 7.98 0.58 -10.27
N TYR A 282 8.17 0.05 -11.46
CA TYR A 282 7.93 -1.37 -11.75
C TYR A 282 8.96 -2.28 -11.07
N ARG A 283 8.61 -3.56 -10.93
CA ARG A 283 9.51 -4.59 -10.45
C ARG A 283 10.61 -4.84 -11.50
N PRO A 284 11.88 -5.02 -11.13
CA PRO A 284 12.87 -5.62 -12.03
C PRO A 284 12.33 -6.99 -12.48
N LYS A 285 12.14 -7.20 -13.79
CA LYS A 285 11.83 -8.54 -14.30
C LYS A 285 12.98 -9.44 -13.90
N LYS A 286 12.72 -10.55 -13.20
CA LYS A 286 13.74 -11.60 -13.03
C LYS A 286 14.13 -12.02 -14.45
N THR A 287 15.35 -11.71 -14.86
CA THR A 287 15.98 -12.40 -15.98
C THR A 287 16.03 -13.87 -15.56
N SER A 288 15.26 -14.71 -16.24
CA SER A 288 15.41 -16.16 -16.12
C SER A 288 16.84 -16.48 -16.53
N SER A 289 17.64 -16.93 -15.55
CA SER A 289 18.93 -17.58 -15.76
C SER A 289 18.75 -18.86 -16.56
#